data_AF-A0A3A4WFL0-F1
#
_entry.id   AF-A0A3A4WFL0-F1
#
_cell.length_a   1.000
_cell.length_b   1.000
_cell.length_c   1.000
_cell.angle_alpha   90.00
_cell.angle_beta   90.00
_cell.angle_gamma   90.00
#
_symmetry.space_group_name_H-M   'P 1'
#
loop_
_entity.id
_entity.type
_entity.pdbx_description
1 polymer ?
#
loop_
_entity_poly.entity_id
_entity_poly.type
_entity_poly.pdbx_seq_one_letter_code
_entity_poly.pdbx_strand_id
1 'polypeptide(L)'
;MKQTVLVLIVGFLLIASNLFAADGDLIVEGNVGIGTASPSNALHVESGTALLRYPAGNNTLLVRNSGAMAQVRILTTNASGGSQIRLENADSDVWDLSLDSAGLMSMVAQGAPHISFTALSSIHFNKDNWDVDVQFDGDVNDNLLYLDAGLERVGIGTAAPAEKLEVAGAVKVSNTASQCSPANAGTIKFESPDFKGCNGTEWVKLNN
;
A
#
# COMPACT_ATOMS: atom_id res chain seq x y z
N MET A 1 -61.62 -39.81 -44.13
CA MET A 1 -60.17 -40.05 -44.06
C MET A 1 -59.75 -40.04 -42.60
N LYS A 2 -59.25 -41.16 -42.06
CA LYS A 2 -58.66 -41.19 -40.71
C LYS A 2 -57.25 -40.62 -40.81
N GLN A 3 -56.99 -39.45 -40.25
CA GLN A 3 -55.64 -38.90 -40.14
C GLN A 3 -54.98 -39.47 -38.88
N THR A 4 -53.84 -40.12 -39.06
CA THR A 4 -52.98 -40.56 -37.96
C THR A 4 -52.10 -39.37 -37.56
N VAL A 5 -52.24 -38.88 -36.33
CA VAL A 5 -51.38 -37.82 -35.80
C VAL A 5 -50.15 -38.46 -35.17
N LEU A 6 -48.96 -38.14 -35.68
CA LEU A 6 -47.68 -38.55 -35.10
C LEU A 6 -47.23 -37.44 -34.13
N VAL A 7 -47.14 -37.76 -32.84
CA VAL A 7 -46.60 -36.83 -31.84
C VAL A 7 -45.12 -37.14 -31.63
N LEU A 8 -44.25 -36.17 -31.90
CA LEU A 8 -42.83 -36.24 -31.57
C LEU A 8 -42.62 -35.63 -30.18
N ILE A 9 -42.26 -36.46 -29.20
CA ILE A 9 -41.81 -35.99 -27.89
C ILE A 9 -40.28 -35.93 -27.96
N VAL A 10 -39.73 -34.71 -27.98
CA VAL A 10 -38.28 -34.51 -27.81
C VAL A 10 -38.01 -34.47 -26.30
N GLY A 11 -37.29 -35.47 -25.80
CA GLY A 11 -36.89 -35.50 -24.38
C GLY A 11 -35.94 -34.34 -24.08
N PHE A 12 -36.37 -33.41 -23.22
CA PHE A 12 -35.52 -32.37 -22.66
C PHE A 12 -35.05 -32.83 -21.28
N LEU A 13 -33.73 -32.86 -21.04
CA LEU A 13 -33.18 -33.16 -19.72
C LEU A 13 -33.34 -31.92 -18.84
N LEU A 14 -34.34 -31.92 -17.96
CA LEU A 14 -34.51 -30.91 -16.93
C LEU A 14 -33.72 -31.35 -15.70
N ILE A 15 -32.60 -30.69 -15.42
CA ILE A 15 -31.90 -30.86 -14.15
C ILE A 15 -32.59 -29.94 -13.13
N ALA A 16 -33.42 -30.54 -12.26
CA ALA A 16 -34.19 -29.81 -11.24
C ALA A 16 -33.41 -29.56 -9.94
N SER A 17 -32.11 -29.86 -9.91
CA SER A 17 -31.23 -29.77 -8.73
C SER A 17 -29.83 -29.30 -9.12
N ASN A 18 -28.94 -29.16 -8.14
CA ASN A 18 -27.54 -28.84 -8.37
C ASN A 18 -26.85 -29.93 -9.19
N LEU A 19 -25.96 -29.53 -10.10
CA LEU A 19 -25.03 -30.41 -10.80
C LEU A 19 -23.70 -30.41 -10.03
N PHE A 20 -23.27 -31.58 -9.57
CA PHE A 20 -21.99 -31.75 -8.86
C PHE A 20 -21.01 -32.50 -9.76
N ALA A 21 -19.75 -32.04 -9.82
CA ALA A 21 -18.67 -32.88 -10.31
C ALA A 21 -18.39 -33.94 -9.23
N ALA A 22 -18.71 -35.20 -9.51
CA ALA A 22 -18.72 -36.27 -8.51
C ALA A 22 -17.31 -36.58 -7.96
N ASP A 23 -16.28 -36.48 -8.81
CA ASP A 23 -14.85 -36.46 -8.48
C ASP A 23 -14.08 -35.98 -9.73
N GLY A 24 -13.33 -34.87 -9.66
CA GLY A 24 -12.51 -34.35 -10.77
C GLY A 24 -12.76 -32.88 -11.14
N ASP A 25 -12.12 -32.44 -12.23
CA ASP A 25 -12.19 -31.07 -12.72
C ASP A 25 -13.53 -30.78 -13.42
N LEU A 26 -14.10 -29.60 -13.15
CA LEU A 26 -15.17 -29.05 -13.97
C LEU A 26 -14.54 -28.34 -15.19
N ILE A 27 -14.72 -28.91 -16.37
CA ILE A 27 -14.27 -28.30 -17.64
C ILE A 27 -15.47 -27.61 -18.30
N VAL A 28 -15.36 -26.30 -18.54
CA VAL A 28 -16.39 -25.48 -19.19
C VAL A 28 -15.79 -24.76 -20.39
N GLU A 29 -16.36 -24.98 -21.57
CA GLU A 29 -15.90 -24.33 -22.82
C GLU A 29 -16.43 -22.90 -22.98
N GLY A 30 -17.44 -22.52 -22.19
CA GLY A 30 -18.06 -21.20 -22.16
C GLY A 30 -17.89 -20.45 -20.84
N ASN A 31 -18.73 -19.45 -20.63
CA ASN A 31 -18.71 -18.65 -19.41
C ASN A 31 -19.35 -19.38 -18.23
N VAL A 32 -18.72 -19.31 -17.06
CA VAL A 32 -19.26 -19.78 -15.78
C VAL A 32 -19.86 -18.61 -15.01
N GLY A 33 -21.18 -18.66 -14.77
CA GLY A 33 -21.89 -17.70 -13.91
C GLY A 33 -22.14 -18.27 -12.52
N ILE A 34 -21.74 -17.56 -11.47
CA ILE A 34 -22.09 -17.87 -10.08
C ILE A 34 -22.96 -16.73 -9.57
N GLY A 35 -24.21 -17.05 -9.20
CA GLY A 35 -25.19 -16.06 -8.76
C GLY A 35 -25.73 -15.15 -9.88
N THR A 36 -25.51 -15.52 -11.15
CA THR A 36 -25.99 -14.80 -12.34
C THR A 36 -26.35 -15.76 -13.45
N ALA A 37 -27.44 -15.48 -14.18
CA ALA A 37 -27.86 -16.26 -15.34
C ALA A 37 -27.25 -15.75 -16.66
N SER A 38 -26.61 -14.57 -16.64
CA SER A 38 -26.10 -13.88 -17.82
C SER A 38 -24.63 -13.47 -17.62
N PRO A 39 -23.69 -14.43 -17.55
CA PRO A 39 -22.28 -14.13 -17.32
C PRO A 39 -21.64 -13.38 -18.49
N SER A 40 -21.06 -12.21 -18.20
CA SER A 40 -20.40 -11.34 -19.20
C SER A 40 -18.90 -11.61 -19.39
N ASN A 41 -18.30 -12.43 -18.51
CA ASN A 41 -16.91 -12.85 -18.56
C ASN A 41 -16.81 -14.37 -18.40
N ALA A 42 -15.66 -14.96 -18.77
CA ALA A 42 -15.39 -16.40 -18.68
C ALA A 42 -15.68 -16.99 -17.30
N LEU A 43 -15.40 -16.23 -16.24
CA LEU A 43 -15.90 -16.48 -14.89
C LEU A 43 -16.54 -15.18 -14.38
N HIS A 44 -17.83 -15.20 -14.09
CA HIS A 44 -18.57 -14.07 -13.54
C HIS A 44 -19.26 -14.47 -12.23
N VAL A 45 -18.80 -13.91 -11.12
CA VAL A 45 -19.42 -14.07 -9.80
C VAL A 45 -20.12 -12.76 -9.47
N GLU A 46 -21.45 -12.70 -9.58
CA GLU A 46 -22.24 -11.48 -9.33
C GLU A 46 -22.70 -11.38 -7.87
N SER A 47 -22.81 -12.51 -7.17
CA SER A 47 -23.14 -12.56 -5.75
C SER A 47 -22.41 -13.69 -5.03
N GLY A 48 -22.14 -13.48 -3.73
CA GLY A 48 -21.34 -14.38 -2.89
C GLY A 48 -19.85 -14.08 -2.91
N THR A 49 -19.07 -14.87 -2.16
CA THR A 49 -17.61 -14.76 -2.07
C THR A 49 -16.96 -15.88 -2.90
N ALA A 50 -16.04 -15.53 -3.80
CA ALA A 50 -15.19 -16.50 -4.46
C ALA A 50 -14.03 -16.88 -3.52
N LEU A 51 -14.07 -18.10 -2.95
CA LEU A 51 -13.02 -18.63 -2.09
C LEU A 51 -12.13 -19.61 -2.87
N LEU A 52 -10.84 -19.31 -2.97
CA LEU A 52 -9.82 -20.25 -3.45
C LEU A 52 -9.14 -20.88 -2.24
N ARG A 53 -9.58 -22.08 -1.85
CA ARG A 53 -9.05 -22.81 -0.69
C ARG A 53 -8.43 -24.14 -1.11
N TYR A 54 -7.18 -24.33 -0.72
CA TYR A 54 -6.47 -25.60 -0.80
C TYR A 54 -6.10 -26.07 0.62
N PRO A 55 -6.43 -27.32 0.99
CA PRO A 55 -6.32 -27.78 2.37
C PRO A 55 -4.89 -28.02 2.87
N ALA A 56 -3.90 -28.22 1.98
CA ALA A 56 -2.50 -28.38 2.35
C ALA A 56 -1.57 -27.85 1.24
N GLY A 57 -0.61 -26.98 1.55
CA GLY A 57 0.30 -26.38 0.57
C GLY A 57 -0.06 -24.93 0.22
N ASN A 58 0.52 -24.40 -0.86
CA ASN A 58 0.39 -22.98 -1.21
C ASN A 58 -0.83 -22.75 -2.10
N ASN A 59 -1.70 -21.83 -1.68
CA ASN A 59 -2.71 -21.25 -2.55
C ASN A 59 -2.04 -20.20 -3.46
N THR A 60 -2.34 -20.19 -4.75
CA THR A 60 -1.85 -19.14 -5.65
C THR A 60 -2.95 -18.76 -6.63
N LEU A 61 -3.31 -17.47 -6.65
CA LEU A 61 -4.01 -16.89 -7.80
C LEU A 61 -2.95 -16.48 -8.83
N LEU A 62 -2.80 -17.27 -9.89
CA LEU A 62 -1.80 -17.04 -10.92
C LEU A 62 -2.44 -16.39 -12.16
N VAL A 63 -2.07 -15.14 -12.46
CA VAL A 63 -2.45 -14.47 -13.71
C VAL A 63 -1.25 -14.50 -14.66
N ARG A 64 -1.37 -15.22 -15.78
CA ARG A 64 -0.36 -15.28 -16.84
C ARG A 64 -0.89 -14.65 -18.11
N ASN A 65 -0.04 -13.85 -18.75
CA ASN A 65 -0.30 -13.29 -20.07
C ASN A 65 0.99 -13.44 -20.89
N SER A 66 0.88 -13.87 -22.16
CA SER A 66 2.01 -13.96 -23.09
C SER A 66 2.14 -12.74 -24.01
N GLY A 67 1.36 -11.69 -23.74
CA GLY A 67 1.31 -10.42 -24.47
C GLY A 67 1.75 -9.25 -23.59
N ALA A 68 1.04 -8.12 -23.67
CA ALA A 68 1.51 -6.85 -23.12
C ALA A 68 1.49 -6.75 -21.58
N MET A 69 0.41 -7.20 -20.91
CA MET A 69 0.28 -7.07 -19.45
C MET A 69 -0.53 -8.23 -18.85
N ALA A 70 0.00 -8.82 -17.78
CA ALA A 70 -0.77 -9.63 -16.83
C ALA A 70 -1.09 -8.73 -15.62
N GLN A 71 -2.36 -8.63 -15.23
CA GLN A 71 -2.74 -7.80 -14.09
C GLN A 71 -3.86 -8.44 -13.28
N VAL A 72 -3.82 -8.23 -11.97
CA VAL A 72 -4.96 -8.41 -11.08
C VAL A 72 -5.57 -7.03 -10.88
N ARG A 73 -6.75 -6.79 -11.46
CA ARG A 73 -7.48 -5.53 -11.27
C ARG A 73 -8.49 -5.69 -10.15
N ILE A 74 -8.33 -4.89 -9.10
CA ILE A 74 -9.33 -4.73 -8.04
C ILE A 74 -9.98 -3.38 -8.25
N LEU A 75 -11.29 -3.39 -8.47
CA LEU A 75 -12.08 -2.19 -8.71
C LEU A 75 -13.32 -2.22 -7.84
N THR A 76 -13.48 -1.17 -7.05
CA THR A 76 -14.72 -0.84 -6.39
C THR A 76 -15.43 0.20 -7.25
N THR A 77 -16.61 -0.13 -7.77
CA THR A 77 -17.42 0.77 -8.64
C THR A 77 -18.27 1.74 -7.85
N ASN A 78 -18.45 1.51 -6.54
CA ASN A 78 -19.06 2.46 -5.63
C ASN A 78 -18.08 3.61 -5.39
N ALA A 79 -18.46 4.83 -5.77
CA ALA A 79 -17.63 6.02 -5.63
C ALA A 79 -17.26 6.36 -4.18
N SER A 80 -18.00 5.84 -3.19
CA SER A 80 -17.68 5.98 -1.76
C SER A 80 -16.92 4.79 -1.18
N GLY A 81 -16.60 3.78 -2.00
CA GLY A 81 -15.93 2.55 -1.57
C GLY A 81 -14.46 2.51 -1.99
N GLY A 82 -13.63 1.86 -1.18
CA GLY A 82 -12.23 1.60 -1.49
C GLY A 82 -12.02 0.21 -2.07
N SER A 83 -10.88 0.02 -2.73
CA SER A 83 -10.37 -1.29 -3.17
C SER A 83 -9.17 -1.66 -2.32
N GLN A 84 -9.10 -2.91 -1.84
CA GLN A 84 -8.00 -3.37 -1.00
C GLN A 84 -7.50 -4.76 -1.39
N ILE A 85 -6.20 -4.98 -1.22
CA ILE A 85 -5.60 -6.31 -1.08
C ILE A 85 -5.37 -6.52 0.40
N ARG A 86 -6.03 -7.53 0.98
CA ARG A 86 -5.87 -7.92 2.38
C ARG A 86 -4.97 -9.12 2.52
N LEU A 87 -3.98 -9.00 3.40
CA LEU A 87 -3.13 -10.09 3.86
C LEU A 87 -3.40 -10.28 5.35
N GLU A 88 -3.75 -11.50 5.76
CA GLU A 88 -4.07 -11.83 7.15
C GLU A 88 -3.33 -13.12 7.55
N ASN A 89 -2.84 -13.18 8.79
CA ASN A 89 -2.27 -14.40 9.37
C ASN A 89 -3.20 -15.00 10.44
N ALA A 90 -2.86 -16.19 10.94
CA ALA A 90 -3.64 -16.85 11.99
C ALA A 90 -3.65 -16.08 13.33
N ASP A 91 -2.71 -15.16 13.50
CA ASP A 91 -2.56 -14.30 14.68
C ASP A 91 -3.41 -13.01 14.59
N SER A 92 -4.26 -12.88 13.57
CA SER A 92 -5.12 -11.70 13.30
C SER A 92 -4.35 -10.42 12.95
N ASP A 93 -3.07 -10.54 12.55
CA ASP A 93 -2.37 -9.42 11.94
C ASP A 93 -2.93 -9.18 10.55
N VAL A 94 -3.38 -7.96 10.29
CA VAL A 94 -3.97 -7.56 9.00
C VAL A 94 -3.12 -6.49 8.36
N TRP A 95 -2.69 -6.75 7.13
CA TRP A 95 -1.95 -5.82 6.28
C TRP A 95 -2.76 -5.56 5.02
N ASP A 96 -3.21 -4.32 4.86
CA ASP A 96 -4.01 -3.89 3.71
C ASP A 96 -3.17 -2.95 2.81
N LEU A 97 -3.12 -3.24 1.50
CA LEU A 97 -2.81 -2.24 0.48
C LEU A 97 -4.14 -1.70 -0.04
N SER A 98 -4.43 -0.43 0.23
CA SER A 98 -5.74 0.18 -0.03
C SER A 98 -5.64 1.38 -0.96
N LEU A 99 -6.63 1.52 -1.84
CA LEU A 99 -6.97 2.77 -2.53
C LEU A 99 -8.33 3.22 -2.01
N ASP A 100 -8.38 4.42 -1.44
CA ASP A 100 -9.65 5.02 -1.02
C ASP A 100 -10.33 5.80 -2.15
N SER A 101 -11.56 6.24 -1.89
CA SER A 101 -12.35 7.05 -2.81
C SER A 101 -11.76 8.44 -3.08
N ALA A 102 -10.79 8.89 -2.28
CA ALA A 102 -10.10 10.17 -2.42
C ALA A 102 -8.76 10.04 -3.19
N GLY A 103 -8.39 8.84 -3.61
CA GLY A 103 -7.14 8.56 -4.34
C GLY A 103 -5.91 8.42 -3.44
N LEU A 104 -6.08 8.26 -2.13
CA LEU A 104 -4.99 7.91 -1.22
C LEU A 104 -4.61 6.44 -1.45
N MET A 105 -3.34 6.18 -1.75
CA MET A 105 -2.79 4.83 -1.64
C MET A 105 -2.14 4.68 -0.27
N SER A 106 -2.51 3.65 0.49
CA SER A 106 -1.94 3.41 1.83
C SER A 106 -1.60 1.94 2.05
N MET A 107 -0.52 1.72 2.79
CA MET A 107 -0.20 0.44 3.42
C MET A 107 -0.56 0.57 4.91
N VAL A 108 -1.53 -0.22 5.33
CA VAL A 108 -2.10 -0.19 6.68
C VAL A 108 -1.78 -1.50 7.39
N ALA A 109 -1.30 -1.43 8.63
CA ALA A 109 -1.12 -2.60 9.50
C ALA A 109 -1.84 -2.34 10.82
N GLN A 110 -2.63 -3.32 11.29
CA GLN A 110 -3.42 -3.21 12.53
C GLN A 110 -4.35 -1.99 12.60
N GLY A 111 -4.84 -1.53 11.44
CA GLY A 111 -5.77 -0.39 11.34
C GLY A 111 -5.10 0.99 11.30
N ALA A 112 -3.77 1.09 11.37
CA ALA A 112 -3.02 2.35 11.26
C ALA A 112 -2.27 2.45 9.92
N PRO A 113 -2.35 3.59 9.20
CA PRO A 113 -1.57 3.80 7.98
C PRO A 113 -0.09 4.08 8.32
N HIS A 114 0.79 3.16 7.97
CA HIS A 114 2.23 3.31 8.19
C HIS A 114 2.88 4.11 7.06
N ILE A 115 2.46 3.86 5.81
CA ILE A 115 2.92 4.58 4.61
C ILE A 115 1.70 5.02 3.81
N SER A 116 1.64 6.31 3.47
CA SER A 116 0.55 6.89 2.68
C SER A 116 1.08 7.77 1.56
N PHE A 117 0.62 7.53 0.33
CA PHE A 117 0.84 8.39 -0.84
C PHE A 117 -0.37 9.30 -1.01
N THR A 118 -0.24 10.56 -0.62
CA THR A 118 -1.31 11.55 -0.76
C THR A 118 -1.50 11.95 -2.21
N ALA A 119 -2.73 12.33 -2.57
CA ALA A 119 -3.15 12.40 -3.97
C ALA A 119 -2.23 13.24 -4.87
N LEU A 120 -1.50 14.28 -4.40
CA LEU A 120 -0.62 15.09 -5.26
C LEU A 120 0.55 15.85 -4.57
N SER A 121 0.83 15.71 -3.26
CA SER A 121 1.78 16.63 -2.58
C SER A 121 2.98 15.99 -1.88
N SER A 122 2.84 14.79 -1.33
CA SER A 122 3.87 14.21 -0.45
C SER A 122 3.63 12.74 -0.11
N ILE A 123 4.71 12.02 0.16
CA ILE A 123 4.71 10.72 0.82
C ILE A 123 4.72 11.01 2.32
N HIS A 124 3.74 10.49 3.07
CA HIS A 124 3.69 10.61 4.51
C HIS A 124 3.96 9.24 5.14
N PHE A 125 4.96 9.19 6.01
CA PHE A 125 5.18 8.09 6.94
C PHE A 125 4.54 8.46 8.28
N ASN A 126 3.94 7.49 8.96
CA ASN A 126 3.29 7.71 10.26
C ASN A 126 2.34 8.93 10.26
N LYS A 127 1.45 9.00 9.25
CA LYS A 127 0.66 10.20 8.92
C LYS A 127 -0.30 10.64 10.04
N ASP A 128 -0.70 9.71 10.88
CA ASP A 128 -1.67 9.94 11.96
C ASP A 128 -0.98 10.20 13.31
N ASN A 129 0.33 10.46 13.30
CA ASN A 129 1.15 10.77 14.48
C ASN A 129 1.04 9.68 15.58
N TRP A 130 1.07 8.41 15.18
CA TRP A 130 1.14 7.32 16.14
C TRP A 130 2.54 7.27 16.74
N ASP A 131 2.69 6.66 17.91
CA ASP A 131 4.01 6.40 18.49
C ASP A 131 4.66 5.20 17.75
N VAL A 132 5.02 5.43 16.49
CA VAL A 132 5.65 4.47 15.58
C VAL A 132 6.82 5.17 14.90
N ASP A 133 8.01 4.70 15.22
CA ASP A 133 9.26 5.26 14.72
C ASP A 133 9.50 4.93 13.24
N VAL A 134 10.28 5.79 12.56
CA VAL A 134 10.76 5.52 11.20
C VAL A 134 12.27 5.38 11.25
N GLN A 135 12.75 4.20 10.88
CA GLN A 135 14.16 3.86 10.91
C GLN A 135 14.68 3.54 9.51
N PHE A 136 15.83 4.15 9.17
CA PHE A 136 16.62 3.84 7.99
C PHE A 136 17.95 3.29 8.44
N ASP A 137 18.18 2.00 8.20
CA ASP A 137 19.42 1.31 8.55
C ASP A 137 20.40 1.28 7.38
N GLY A 138 21.70 1.24 7.72
CA GLY A 138 22.76 0.99 6.76
C GLY A 138 23.08 -0.50 6.63
N ASP A 139 24.12 -0.81 5.84
CA ASP A 139 24.65 -2.18 5.68
C ASP A 139 25.41 -2.67 6.94
N VAL A 140 25.96 -1.75 7.73
CA VAL A 140 26.75 -2.07 8.93
C VAL A 140 26.19 -1.41 10.20
N ASN A 141 25.75 -0.16 10.09
CA ASN A 141 25.24 0.59 11.23
C ASN A 141 23.73 0.75 11.12
N ASP A 142 23.03 0.43 12.20
CA ASP A 142 21.63 0.79 12.36
C ASP A 142 21.48 2.31 12.58
N ASN A 143 20.26 2.83 12.42
CA ASN A 143 19.91 4.22 12.72
C ASN A 143 20.68 5.25 11.90
N LEU A 144 20.95 4.97 10.62
CA LEU A 144 21.55 5.96 9.72
C LEU A 144 20.70 7.25 9.70
N LEU A 145 19.38 7.09 9.68
CA LEU A 145 18.41 8.11 10.04
C LEU A 145 17.33 7.47 10.92
N TYR A 146 17.10 8.05 12.08
CA TYR A 146 16.08 7.61 13.03
C TYR A 146 15.13 8.76 13.32
N LEU A 147 13.83 8.53 13.11
CA LEU A 147 12.77 9.46 13.45
C LEU A 147 11.98 8.86 14.61
N ASP A 148 12.23 9.38 15.81
CA ASP A 148 11.55 8.99 17.03
C ASP A 148 10.20 9.72 17.10
N ALA A 149 9.10 8.97 17.01
CA ALA A 149 7.77 9.54 17.02
C ALA A 149 7.32 9.91 18.45
N GLY A 150 7.63 9.08 19.44
CA GLY A 150 7.21 9.31 20.84
C GLY A 150 7.86 10.53 21.49
N LEU A 151 9.13 10.79 21.16
CA LEU A 151 9.89 11.96 21.63
C LEU A 151 9.92 13.10 20.61
N GLU A 152 9.42 12.85 19.39
CA GLU A 152 9.43 13.79 18.28
C GLU A 152 10.85 14.25 17.93
N ARG A 153 11.80 13.34 17.71
CA ARG A 153 13.23 13.67 17.50
C ARG A 153 13.83 13.02 16.28
N VAL A 154 14.90 13.63 15.77
CA VAL A 154 15.67 13.14 14.63
C VAL A 154 17.07 12.78 15.09
N GLY A 155 17.43 11.50 14.98
CA GLY A 155 18.78 10.99 15.16
C GLY A 155 19.45 10.69 13.82
N ILE A 156 20.73 11.02 13.70
CA ILE A 156 21.61 10.56 12.61
C ILE A 156 22.76 9.78 13.24
N GLY A 157 22.78 8.46 13.05
CA GLY A 157 23.72 7.55 13.70
C GLY A 157 23.43 7.26 15.17
N THR A 158 22.25 7.59 15.67
CA THR A 158 21.81 7.34 17.06
C THR A 158 20.31 7.06 17.13
N ALA A 159 19.91 6.08 17.93
CA ALA A 159 18.51 5.75 18.23
C ALA A 159 17.94 6.52 19.43
N ALA A 160 18.78 7.22 20.18
CA ALA A 160 18.40 7.90 21.40
C ALA A 160 18.82 9.37 21.37
N PRO A 161 18.32 10.17 20.41
CA PRO A 161 18.61 11.59 20.35
C PRO A 161 18.15 12.27 21.66
N ALA A 162 19.04 12.98 22.34
CA ALA A 162 18.74 13.78 23.52
C ALA A 162 18.08 15.12 23.16
N GLU A 163 18.29 15.60 21.94
CA GLU A 163 17.76 16.86 21.41
C GLU A 163 16.92 16.65 20.13
N LYS A 164 16.22 17.70 19.67
CA LYS A 164 15.34 17.62 18.49
C LYS A 164 16.06 17.08 17.23
N LEU A 165 17.33 17.46 17.07
CA LEU A 165 18.24 16.90 16.08
C LEU A 165 19.55 16.53 16.78
N GLU A 166 19.92 15.25 16.74
CA GLU A 166 21.23 14.78 17.20
C GLU A 166 21.96 14.04 16.10
N VAL A 167 23.24 14.37 15.91
CA VAL A 167 24.12 13.69 14.96
C VAL A 167 25.27 13.06 15.73
N ALA A 168 25.34 11.74 15.74
CA ALA A 168 26.46 10.97 16.31
C ALA A 168 27.64 10.95 15.32
N GLY A 169 28.25 12.12 15.11
CA GLY A 169 29.33 12.30 14.15
C GLY A 169 29.57 13.76 13.77
N ALA A 170 30.55 14.00 12.89
CA ALA A 170 30.85 15.34 12.41
C ALA A 170 29.80 15.83 11.39
N VAL A 171 29.38 17.09 11.51
CA VAL A 171 28.51 17.77 10.54
C VAL A 171 29.34 18.71 9.67
N LYS A 172 29.30 18.53 8.35
CA LYS A 172 29.91 19.45 7.39
C LYS A 172 28.94 20.56 7.03
N VAL A 173 29.27 21.81 7.39
CA VAL A 173 28.46 23.01 7.10
C VAL A 173 29.09 23.81 5.96
N SER A 174 28.29 24.29 5.01
CA SER A 174 28.73 25.09 3.85
C SER A 174 28.54 26.60 4.08
N ASN A 175 28.99 27.43 3.12
CA ASN A 175 28.63 28.86 3.06
C ASN A 175 27.21 29.03 2.46
N THR A 176 26.61 30.21 2.62
CA THR A 176 25.36 30.61 1.95
C THR A 176 25.51 32.00 1.32
N ALA A 177 24.83 32.23 0.18
CA ALA A 177 24.79 33.52 -0.50
C ALA A 177 23.73 34.49 0.08
N SER A 178 22.81 33.99 0.91
CA SER A 178 21.78 34.82 1.54
C SER A 178 22.41 35.82 2.52
N GLN A 179 22.00 37.08 2.44
CA GLN A 179 22.34 38.06 3.48
C GLN A 179 21.72 37.65 4.81
N CYS A 180 22.38 38.03 5.91
CA CYS A 180 21.77 37.87 7.22
C CYS A 180 20.61 38.85 7.37
N SER A 181 19.47 38.34 7.82
CA SER A 181 18.21 39.05 7.97
C SER A 181 17.40 38.43 9.11
N PRO A 182 16.31 39.07 9.56
CA PRO A 182 15.47 38.48 10.61
C PRO A 182 14.88 37.12 10.22
N ALA A 183 14.72 36.83 8.92
CA ALA A 183 14.13 35.57 8.43
C ALA A 183 15.05 34.36 8.55
N ASN A 184 16.37 34.54 8.65
CA ASN A 184 17.36 33.47 8.76
C ASN A 184 18.28 33.64 9.98
N ALA A 185 17.86 34.43 10.96
CA ALA A 185 18.53 34.52 12.26
C ALA A 185 18.68 33.13 12.90
N GLY A 186 19.83 32.86 13.52
CA GLY A 186 20.18 31.55 14.08
C GLY A 186 20.84 30.56 13.11
N THR A 187 20.90 30.89 11.80
CA THR A 187 21.62 30.06 10.83
C THR A 187 23.13 30.08 11.09
N ILE A 188 23.78 28.92 10.95
CA ILE A 188 25.24 28.77 10.98
C ILE A 188 25.74 28.57 9.55
N LYS A 189 26.82 29.26 9.19
CA LYS A 189 27.54 29.03 7.94
C LYS A 189 29.04 28.86 8.19
N PHE A 190 29.73 28.23 7.24
CA PHE A 190 31.19 28.23 7.20
C PHE A 190 31.67 29.17 6.09
N GLU A 191 32.42 30.21 6.45
CA GLU A 191 33.07 31.11 5.53
C GLU A 191 34.55 31.18 5.92
N SER A 192 35.37 30.45 5.16
CA SER A 192 36.77 30.20 5.50
C SER A 192 37.47 31.47 5.98
N PRO A 193 38.09 31.45 7.18
CA PRO A 193 38.35 30.27 8.01
C PRO A 193 37.29 29.98 9.09
N ASP A 194 36.22 30.76 9.15
CA ASP A 194 35.39 30.90 10.35
C ASP A 194 33.97 30.34 10.20
N PHE A 195 33.46 29.80 11.31
CA PHE A 195 32.01 29.66 11.47
C PHE A 195 31.39 31.01 11.82
N LYS A 196 30.27 31.33 11.17
CA LYS A 196 29.51 32.55 11.42
C LYS A 196 28.05 32.22 11.70
N GLY A 197 27.47 32.91 12.67
CA GLY A 197 26.03 32.90 12.96
C GLY A 197 25.35 34.16 12.44
N CYS A 198 24.14 34.04 11.91
CA CYS A 198 23.32 35.21 11.58
C CYS A 198 22.58 35.69 12.83
N ASN A 199 22.81 36.94 13.26
CA ASN A 199 22.13 37.54 14.41
C ASN A 199 20.81 38.26 14.05
N GLY A 200 20.37 38.15 12.79
CA GLY A 200 19.19 38.83 12.26
C GLY A 200 19.50 40.11 11.47
N THR A 201 20.72 40.65 11.54
CA THR A 201 21.13 41.85 10.78
C THR A 201 22.46 41.67 10.06
N GLU A 202 23.38 40.91 10.62
CA GLU A 202 24.72 40.67 10.06
C GLU A 202 25.26 39.26 10.39
N TRP A 203 26.25 38.83 9.61
CA TRP A 203 26.98 37.60 9.86
C TRP A 203 28.09 37.84 10.87
N VAL A 204 27.92 37.31 12.07
CA VAL A 204 28.88 37.45 13.17
C VAL A 204 29.68 36.17 13.31
N LYS A 205 30.99 36.28 13.53
CA LYS A 205 31.84 35.12 13.84
C LYS A 205 31.38 34.46 15.14
N LEU A 206 31.25 33.13 15.12
CA LEU A 206 31.02 32.35 16.34
C LEU A 206 32.37 32.22 17.05
N ASN A 207 32.61 33.12 17.99
CA ASN A 207 33.81 33.12 18.81
C ASN A 207 33.61 32.14 19.97
N ASN A 208 34.61 31.31 20.26
CA ASN A 208 34.67 30.54 21.51
C ASN A 208 35.02 31.43 22.70
#